data_AF-A0A7V1LZN9-F1
#
_entry.id   AF-A0A7V1LZN9-F1
#
_cell.length_a   1.000
_cell.length_b   1.000
_cell.length_c   1.000
_cell.angle_alpha   90.00
_cell.angle_beta   90.00
_cell.angle_gamma   90.00
#
_symmetry.space_group_name_H-M   'P 1'
#
loop_
_entity.id
_entity.type
_entity.pdbx_description
1 polymer ?
#
loop_
_entity_poly.entity_id
_entity_poly.type
_entity_poly.pdbx_seq_one_letter_code
_entity_poly.pdbx_strand_id
1 'polypeptide(L)'
;MGGRDVVVWRPIVELGPFEAQQNPDVVPGIETSESATHGQHGTGGCYTGAVKSPETLIPVIDAAGPAEAHVIASLLREEGIEAFVFDTAAQTLQWEAPRIINPYFVHVQRKDAERARAIIRSNREESIDFDWDEISLGEPVDETARKIANEPGLDEPLEPPRSMSGPVFFFVIVPIALALIVLASWAFVRFMMI
;
A
#
# COMPACT_ATOMS: atom_id res chain seq x y z
N MET A 1 -1.92 35.10 32.33
CA MET A 1 -1.42 33.83 32.92
C MET A 1 -2.32 32.72 32.41
N GLY A 2 -1.99 32.14 31.26
CA GLY A 2 -2.77 31.04 30.65
C GLY A 2 -1.95 29.76 30.77
N GLY A 3 -2.47 28.79 31.53
CA GLY A 3 -1.86 27.47 31.69
C GLY A 3 -1.88 26.72 30.37
N ARG A 4 -0.72 26.24 29.94
CA ARG A 4 -0.61 25.35 28.78
C ARG A 4 -0.79 23.93 29.30
N ASP A 5 -1.86 23.27 28.87
CA ASP A 5 -2.07 21.86 29.14
C ASP A 5 -1.01 21.04 28.40
N VAL A 6 -0.21 20.32 29.18
CA VAL A 6 0.81 19.41 28.69
C VAL A 6 0.09 18.13 28.28
N VAL A 7 -0.02 17.89 26.97
CA VAL A 7 -0.49 16.62 26.43
C VAL A 7 0.54 15.55 26.75
N VAL A 8 0.26 14.74 27.77
CA VAL A 8 1.11 13.61 28.17
C VAL A 8 0.87 12.47 27.19
N TRP A 9 1.84 12.26 26.30
CA TRP A 9 1.91 11.09 25.43
C TRP A 9 1.98 9.83 26.30
N ARG A 10 0.98 8.95 26.22
CA ARG A 10 1.02 7.64 26.87
C ARG A 10 1.65 6.62 25.93
N PRO A 11 2.65 5.84 26.38
CA PRO A 11 3.25 4.82 25.55
C PRO A 11 2.25 3.70 25.24
N ILE A 12 2.39 3.17 24.03
CA ILE A 12 1.70 2.02 23.47
C ILE A 12 1.74 0.87 24.47
N VAL A 13 0.55 0.39 24.85
CA VAL A 13 0.35 -0.76 25.73
C VAL A 13 1.04 -1.98 25.12
N GLU A 14 1.94 -2.60 25.89
CA GLU A 14 2.49 -3.92 25.59
C GLU A 14 1.35 -4.89 25.35
N LEU A 15 1.13 -5.26 24.08
CA LEU A 15 0.27 -6.37 23.73
C LEU A 15 0.95 -7.63 24.27
N GLY A 16 0.36 -8.20 25.32
CA GLY A 16 0.80 -9.47 25.89
C GLY A 16 0.79 -10.60 24.84
N PRO A 17 1.45 -11.73 25.14
CA PRO A 17 1.54 -12.85 24.21
C PRO A 17 0.14 -13.33 23.82
N PHE A 18 -0.10 -13.35 22.50
CA PHE A 18 -1.32 -13.82 21.87
C PHE A 18 -1.51 -15.30 22.19
N GLU A 19 -2.30 -15.59 23.22
CA GLU A 19 -2.67 -16.95 23.61
C GLU A 19 -3.66 -17.47 22.56
N ALA A 20 -3.16 -18.34 21.68
CA ALA A 20 -3.96 -19.00 20.67
C ALA A 20 -5.04 -19.85 21.36
N GLN A 21 -6.25 -19.30 21.45
CA GLN A 21 -7.42 -20.01 21.94
C GLN A 21 -7.74 -21.14 20.95
N GLN A 22 -7.26 -22.34 21.25
CA GLN A 22 -7.63 -23.57 20.55
C GLN A 22 -9.15 -23.73 20.67
N ASN A 23 -9.85 -23.48 19.57
CA ASN A 23 -11.26 -23.79 19.42
C ASN A 23 -11.43 -25.32 19.37
N PRO A 24 -12.04 -25.98 20.38
CA PRO A 24 -12.15 -27.42 20.42
C PRO A 24 -13.35 -27.99 19.64
N ASP A 25 -14.10 -27.17 18.91
CA ASP A 25 -15.29 -27.64 18.17
C ASP A 25 -14.93 -28.14 16.75
N VAL A 26 -14.10 -29.19 16.69
CA VAL A 26 -13.98 -30.03 15.49
C VAL A 26 -14.97 -31.19 15.63
N VAL A 27 -16.11 -31.07 14.95
CA VAL A 27 -17.10 -32.16 14.82
C VAL A 27 -16.50 -33.26 13.94
N PRO A 28 -16.29 -34.49 14.45
CA PRO A 28 -15.90 -35.61 13.61
C PRO A 28 -17.17 -36.26 13.02
N GLY A 29 -17.27 -36.31 11.70
CA GLY A 29 -18.25 -37.16 11.03
C GLY A 29 -18.87 -36.55 9.80
N ILE A 30 -18.18 -36.63 8.67
CA ILE A 30 -18.86 -36.79 7.38
C ILE A 30 -18.20 -37.97 6.69
N GLU A 31 -18.98 -39.05 6.64
CA GLU A 31 -18.63 -40.30 6.00
C GLU A 31 -18.38 -40.09 4.51
N THR A 32 -17.29 -40.70 4.04
CA THR A 32 -16.99 -40.96 2.65
C THR A 32 -18.07 -41.82 2.03
N SER A 33 -18.75 -41.32 0.99
CA SER A 33 -19.42 -42.16 0.00
C SER A 33 -18.94 -41.77 -1.40
N GLU A 34 -17.98 -42.54 -1.90
CA GLU A 34 -17.73 -42.71 -3.32
C GLU A 34 -18.98 -43.32 -3.98
N SER A 35 -19.50 -42.68 -5.03
CA SER A 35 -20.11 -43.42 -6.12
C SER A 35 -19.98 -42.61 -7.41
N ALA A 36 -19.24 -43.19 -8.34
CA ALA A 36 -18.98 -42.70 -9.68
C ALA A 36 -20.27 -42.45 -10.48
N THR A 37 -20.27 -41.41 -11.33
CA THR A 37 -20.49 -41.58 -12.78
C THR A 37 -20.18 -40.31 -13.56
N HIS A 38 -19.46 -40.54 -14.64
CA HIS A 38 -18.98 -39.58 -15.62
C HIS A 38 -20.15 -39.01 -16.45
N GLY A 39 -20.27 -37.68 -16.48
CA GLY A 39 -21.20 -36.94 -17.34
C GLY A 39 -20.67 -35.53 -17.59
N GLN A 40 -19.83 -35.38 -18.63
CA GLN A 40 -19.40 -34.09 -19.16
C GLN A 40 -20.56 -33.36 -19.87
N HIS A 41 -20.44 -32.02 -19.89
CA HIS A 41 -21.21 -31.02 -20.65
C HIS A 41 -22.41 -30.37 -19.93
N GLY A 42 -22.07 -29.46 -19.02
CA GLY A 42 -22.95 -28.36 -18.60
C GLY A 42 -22.15 -27.07 -18.44
N THR A 43 -21.80 -26.41 -19.56
CA THR A 43 -21.37 -24.99 -19.56
C THR A 43 -22.61 -24.13 -19.32
N GLY A 44 -23.12 -24.21 -18.10
CA GLY A 44 -24.27 -23.47 -17.61
C GLY A 44 -24.03 -23.18 -16.15
N GLY A 45 -22.91 -22.50 -15.87
CA GLY A 45 -22.60 -21.98 -14.54
C GLY A 45 -23.68 -20.99 -14.15
N CYS A 46 -24.73 -21.50 -13.53
CA CYS A 46 -25.70 -20.77 -12.76
C CYS A 46 -24.95 -20.04 -11.65
N TYR A 47 -24.40 -18.86 -11.92
CA TYR A 47 -24.08 -17.87 -10.89
C TYR A 47 -25.41 -17.30 -10.37
N THR A 48 -26.27 -18.18 -9.83
CA THR A 48 -27.49 -17.81 -9.13
C THR A 48 -27.05 -17.10 -7.87
N GLY A 49 -27.07 -15.77 -7.93
CA GLY A 49 -26.95 -14.84 -6.82
C GLY A 49 -26.11 -15.37 -5.67
N ALA A 50 -24.78 -15.35 -5.82
CA ALA A 50 -23.89 -15.54 -4.68
C ALA A 50 -24.39 -14.60 -3.58
N VAL A 51 -24.95 -15.18 -2.52
CA VAL A 51 -25.44 -14.45 -1.36
C VAL A 51 -24.26 -13.60 -0.91
N LYS A 52 -24.34 -12.29 -1.16
CA LYS A 52 -23.27 -11.36 -0.83
C LYS A 52 -23.22 -11.30 0.68
N SER A 53 -22.38 -12.14 1.29
CA SER A 53 -22.20 -12.14 2.73
C SER A 53 -21.86 -10.71 3.18
N PRO A 54 -22.51 -10.19 4.23
CA PRO A 54 -22.28 -8.83 4.70
C PRO A 54 -20.80 -8.58 5.07
N GLU A 55 -20.11 -9.65 5.47
CA GLU A 55 -18.69 -9.68 5.81
C GLU A 55 -17.74 -9.63 4.59
N THR A 56 -18.27 -9.60 3.35
CA THR A 56 -17.43 -9.54 2.14
C THR A 56 -16.73 -8.20 2.06
N LEU A 57 -15.40 -8.21 2.00
CA LEU A 57 -14.59 -7.01 1.78
C LEU A 57 -14.79 -6.48 0.36
N ILE A 58 -15.05 -5.18 0.25
CA ILE A 58 -15.13 -4.48 -1.03
C ILE A 58 -14.28 -3.21 -1.02
N PRO A 59 -13.68 -2.83 -2.16
CA PRO A 59 -12.94 -1.59 -2.27
C PRO A 59 -13.91 -0.40 -2.17
N VAL A 60 -13.54 0.59 -1.36
CA VAL A 60 -14.33 1.83 -1.18
C VAL A 60 -13.70 3.05 -1.83
N ILE A 61 -12.37 3.14 -1.82
CA ILE A 61 -11.61 4.25 -2.42
C ILE A 61 -10.27 3.75 -2.96
N ASP A 62 -9.80 4.42 -4.01
CA ASP A 62 -8.46 4.32 -4.56
C ASP A 62 -7.58 5.43 -3.98
N ALA A 63 -6.40 5.08 -3.45
CA ALA A 63 -5.45 6.00 -2.84
C ALA A 63 -4.25 6.23 -3.79
N ALA A 64 -3.63 7.41 -3.78
CA ALA A 64 -2.48 7.72 -4.64
C ALA A 64 -1.20 6.97 -4.23
N GLY A 65 -1.17 6.39 -3.03
CA GLY A 65 -0.04 5.61 -2.55
C GLY A 65 -0.34 4.85 -1.25
N PRO A 66 0.62 4.05 -0.77
CA PRO A 66 0.44 3.22 0.42
C PRO A 66 0.25 4.07 1.68
N ALA A 67 0.99 5.17 1.81
CA ALA A 67 0.87 6.06 2.95
C ALA A 67 -0.54 6.64 3.08
N GLU A 68 -1.11 7.15 1.99
CA GLU A 68 -2.48 7.67 1.96
C GLU A 68 -3.51 6.58 2.27
N ALA A 69 -3.35 5.38 1.71
CA ALA A 69 -4.23 4.25 2.00
C ALA A 69 -4.26 3.91 3.50
N HIS A 70 -3.11 3.92 4.17
CA HIS A 70 -3.01 3.67 5.62
C HIS A 70 -3.61 4.80 6.46
N VAL A 71 -3.46 6.06 6.03
CA VAL A 71 -4.10 7.20 6.70
C VAL A 71 -5.62 7.07 6.63
N ILE A 72 -6.18 6.80 5.44
CA ILE A 72 -7.63 6.59 5.27
C ILE A 72 -8.11 5.38 6.08
N ALA A 73 -7.37 4.27 6.07
CA ALA A 73 -7.74 3.11 6.87
C ALA A 73 -7.72 3.42 8.38
N SER A 74 -6.79 4.25 8.85
CA SER A 74 -6.73 4.68 10.26
C SER A 74 -7.93 5.57 10.62
N LEU A 75 -8.26 6.55 9.78
CA LEU A 75 -9.45 7.39 9.91
C LEU A 75 -10.73 6.53 10.04
N LEU A 76 -10.91 5.54 9.17
CA LEU A 76 -12.08 4.66 9.21
C LEU A 76 -12.13 3.82 10.49
N ARG A 77 -10.98 3.35 10.99
CA ARG A 77 -10.90 2.58 12.25
C ARG A 77 -11.22 3.44 13.47
N GLU A 78 -10.82 4.71 13.49
CA GLU A 78 -11.19 5.66 14.54
C GLU A 78 -12.70 5.87 14.61
N GLU A 79 -13.39 5.84 13.46
CA GLU A 79 -14.85 5.88 13.34
C GLU A 79 -15.55 4.52 13.62
N GLY A 80 -14.77 3.51 14.03
CA GLY A 80 -15.26 2.17 14.35
C GLY A 80 -15.60 1.31 13.13
N ILE A 81 -15.05 1.62 11.95
CA ILE A 81 -15.18 0.82 10.73
C ILE A 81 -13.89 0.03 10.51
N GLU A 82 -14.01 -1.29 10.44
CA GLU A 82 -12.86 -2.14 10.14
C GLU A 82 -12.43 -1.99 8.67
N ALA A 83 -11.20 -1.51 8.48
CA ALA A 83 -10.62 -1.24 7.16
C ALA A 83 -9.30 -2.00 6.96
N PHE A 84 -9.09 -2.47 5.73
CA PHE A 84 -7.94 -3.28 5.31
C PHE A 84 -7.26 -2.66 4.08
N VAL A 85 -5.93 -2.79 4.03
CA VAL A 85 -5.09 -2.35 2.91
C VAL A 85 -4.19 -3.53 2.53
N PHE A 86 -4.07 -3.82 1.23
CA PHE A 86 -3.30 -4.96 0.71
C PHE A 86 -2.06 -4.49 -0.08
N ASP A 87 -0.99 -4.12 0.64
CA ASP A 87 0.21 -3.52 0.03
C ASP A 87 1.12 -4.52 -0.70
N THR A 88 1.14 -5.78 -0.27
CA THR A 88 2.08 -6.78 -0.77
C THR A 88 1.74 -7.27 -2.18
N ALA A 89 0.44 -7.33 -2.51
CA ALA A 89 -0.01 -7.67 -3.85
C ALA A 89 0.29 -6.54 -4.86
N ALA A 90 0.22 -5.30 -4.40
CA ALA A 90 0.49 -4.10 -5.19
C ALA A 90 1.93 -4.08 -5.75
N GLN A 91 2.92 -4.41 -4.91
CA GLN A 91 4.32 -4.38 -5.31
C GLN A 91 4.66 -5.43 -6.38
N THR A 92 4.01 -6.59 -6.37
CA THR A 92 4.28 -7.66 -7.34
C THR A 92 3.68 -7.33 -8.71
N LEU A 93 2.45 -6.79 -8.74
CA LEU A 93 1.76 -6.38 -9.97
C LEU A 93 2.42 -5.19 -10.66
N GLN A 94 3.13 -4.34 -9.92
CA GLN A 94 3.81 -3.17 -10.46
C GLN A 94 4.91 -3.51 -11.49
N TRP A 95 5.51 -4.70 -11.39
CA TRP A 95 6.55 -5.15 -12.32
C TRP A 95 5.99 -5.56 -13.69
N GLU A 96 4.75 -6.05 -13.74
CA GLU A 96 4.14 -6.57 -14.96
C GLU A 96 3.24 -5.53 -15.66
N ALA A 97 2.67 -4.57 -14.93
CA ALA A 97 1.76 -3.56 -15.48
C ALA A 97 1.99 -2.16 -14.88
N PRO A 98 3.15 -1.53 -15.10
CA PRO A 98 3.63 -0.36 -14.33
C PRO A 98 2.84 0.96 -14.49
N ARG A 99 1.74 1.01 -15.26
CA ARG A 99 1.07 2.29 -15.58
C ARG A 99 -0.45 2.33 -15.55
N ILE A 100 -1.15 1.21 -15.40
CA ILE A 100 -2.60 1.20 -15.72
C ILE A 100 -3.49 0.99 -14.48
N ILE A 101 -2.96 0.42 -13.40
CA ILE A 101 -3.78 0.04 -12.24
C ILE A 101 -3.14 0.68 -11.01
N ASN A 102 -3.85 1.63 -10.41
CA ASN A 102 -3.49 2.09 -9.08
C ASN A 102 -3.76 0.93 -8.10
N PRO A 103 -2.73 0.38 -7.44
CA PRO A 103 -2.90 -0.89 -6.75
C PRO A 103 -3.31 -0.71 -5.27
N TYR A 104 -3.44 0.54 -4.80
CA TYR A 104 -3.67 0.86 -3.39
C TYR A 104 -5.15 1.12 -3.11
N PHE A 105 -5.88 0.05 -2.83
CA PHE A 105 -7.29 0.13 -2.47
C PHE A 105 -7.52 -0.06 -0.97
N VAL A 106 -8.36 0.80 -0.40
CA VAL A 106 -8.89 0.60 0.96
C VAL A 106 -10.15 -0.26 0.86
N HIS A 107 -10.15 -1.37 1.58
CA HIS A 107 -11.23 -2.33 1.61
C HIS A 107 -11.96 -2.29 2.95
N VAL A 108 -13.29 -2.38 2.91
CA VAL A 108 -14.14 -2.47 4.11
C VAL A 108 -15.19 -3.55 3.90
N GLN A 109 -15.82 -3.99 5.00
CA GLN A 109 -16.95 -4.90 4.90
C GLN A 109 -18.10 -4.25 4.13
N ARG A 110 -18.81 -5.03 3.32
CA ARG A 110 -19.91 -4.54 2.47
C ARG A 110 -20.96 -3.77 3.27
N LYS A 111 -21.27 -4.22 4.49
CA LYS A 111 -22.24 -3.58 5.38
C LYS A 111 -21.86 -2.15 5.78
N ASP A 112 -20.57 -1.84 5.81
CA ASP A 112 -20.04 -0.55 6.24
C ASP A 112 -19.64 0.36 5.07
N ALA A 113 -19.74 -0.12 3.83
CA ALA A 113 -19.22 0.58 2.66
C ALA A 113 -19.87 1.94 2.38
N GLU A 114 -21.17 2.09 2.66
CA GLU A 114 -21.85 3.38 2.50
C GLU A 114 -21.42 4.38 3.57
N ARG A 115 -21.34 3.93 4.83
CA ARG A 115 -20.88 4.76 5.95
C ARG A 115 -19.42 5.19 5.76
N ALA A 116 -18.55 4.27 5.33
CA ALA A 116 -17.15 4.57 5.04
C ALA A 116 -17.01 5.64 3.94
N ARG A 117 -17.79 5.55 2.85
CA ARG A 117 -17.78 6.57 1.79
C ARG A 117 -18.27 7.93 2.26
N ALA A 118 -19.23 7.97 3.19
CA ALA A 118 -19.72 9.22 3.76
C ALA A 118 -18.64 9.91 4.61
N ILE A 119 -17.95 9.16 5.49
CA ILE A 119 -16.85 9.66 6.32
C ILE A 119 -15.69 10.19 5.46
N ILE A 120 -15.30 9.43 4.43
CA ILE A 120 -14.22 9.85 3.52
C ILE A 120 -14.61 11.15 2.80
N ARG A 121 -15.87 11.30 2.40
CA ARG A 121 -16.35 12.51 1.73
C ARG A 121 -16.34 13.71 2.68
N SER A 122 -16.88 13.57 3.89
CA SER A 122 -16.93 14.67 4.86
C SER A 122 -15.53 15.14 5.25
N ASN A 123 -14.62 14.20 5.52
CA ASN A 123 -13.23 14.54 5.88
C ASN A 123 -12.48 15.22 4.72
N ARG A 124 -12.77 14.83 3.47
CA ARG A 124 -12.20 15.49 2.28
C ARG A 124 -12.72 16.91 2.12
N GLU A 125 -14.01 17.14 2.35
CA GLU A 125 -14.61 18.47 2.33
C GLU A 125 -13.99 19.37 3.41
N GLU A 126 -13.81 18.84 4.63
CA GLU A 126 -13.14 19.53 5.75
C GLU A 126 -11.66 19.84 5.44
N SER A 127 -10.97 18.98 4.70
CA SER A 127 -9.55 19.16 4.37
C SER A 127 -9.32 20.19 3.26
N ILE A 128 -10.27 20.38 2.36
CA ILE A 128 -10.17 21.34 1.25
C ILE A 128 -10.41 22.77 1.75
N ASP A 129 -11.14 22.94 2.85
CA ASP A 129 -11.48 24.24 3.45
C ASP A 129 -10.34 24.85 4.30
N PHE A 130 -9.16 24.21 4.35
CA PHE A 130 -8.00 24.85 4.93
C PHE A 130 -7.50 25.96 4.00
N ASP A 131 -7.83 27.20 4.37
CA ASP A 131 -7.36 28.41 3.69
C ASP A 131 -5.85 28.60 3.98
N TRP A 132 -5.02 28.03 3.11
CA TRP A 132 -3.56 28.10 3.21
C TRP A 132 -3.02 29.54 3.18
N ASP A 133 -3.85 30.50 2.75
CA ASP A 133 -3.51 31.93 2.74
C ASP A 133 -3.58 32.58 4.13
N GLU A 134 -4.32 31.98 5.09
CA GLU A 134 -4.42 32.49 6.47
C GLU A 134 -3.31 31.93 7.39
N ILE A 135 -2.70 30.81 7.02
CA ILE A 135 -1.60 30.22 7.80
C ILE A 135 -0.33 31.04 7.59
N SER A 136 -0.18 32.08 8.41
CA SER A 136 1.06 32.83 8.54
C SER A 136 2.13 31.93 9.16
N LEU A 137 2.93 31.28 8.31
CA LEU A 137 4.23 30.73 8.67
C LEU A 137 5.06 31.95 9.11
N GLY A 138 5.12 32.20 10.42
CA GLY A 138 5.71 33.41 10.98
C GLY A 138 7.06 33.77 10.35
N GLU A 139 7.41 35.06 10.36
CA GLU A 139 8.67 35.55 9.81
C GLU A 139 9.82 34.62 10.23
N PRO A 140 10.63 34.12 9.29
CA PRO A 140 11.70 33.17 9.61
C PRO A 140 12.63 33.83 10.61
N VAL A 141 12.51 33.44 11.88
CA VAL A 141 13.38 33.88 12.97
C VAL A 141 14.67 33.09 12.86
N ASP A 142 15.41 33.28 11.78
CA ASP A 142 16.73 32.69 11.71
C ASP A 142 17.63 33.45 10.74
N GLU A 143 18.71 33.99 11.29
CA GLU A 143 19.84 34.53 10.54
C GLU A 143 20.38 33.50 9.51
N THR A 144 20.12 32.21 9.74
CA THR A 144 20.37 31.08 8.85
C THR A 144 19.58 31.17 7.54
N ALA A 145 18.29 31.51 7.58
CA ALA A 145 17.47 31.71 6.38
C ALA A 145 17.95 32.93 5.58
N ARG A 146 18.38 34.00 6.27
CA ARG A 146 19.03 35.16 5.61
C ARG A 146 20.39 34.82 5.01
N LYS A 147 21.18 33.92 5.61
CA LYS A 147 22.44 33.47 5.02
C LYS A 147 22.20 32.63 3.76
N ILE A 148 21.21 31.72 3.78
CA ILE A 148 20.84 30.92 2.60
C ILE A 148 20.28 31.82 1.49
N ALA A 149 19.42 32.79 1.83
CA ALA A 149 18.85 33.72 0.84
C ALA A 149 19.86 34.72 0.25
N ASN A 150 21.02 34.93 0.90
CA ASN A 150 22.09 35.81 0.40
C ASN A 150 23.30 35.05 -0.16
N GLU A 151 23.25 33.72 -0.30
CA GLU A 151 24.27 33.00 -1.08
C GLU A 151 24.05 33.27 -2.58
N PRO A 152 24.99 33.96 -3.26
CA PRO A 152 24.89 34.23 -4.70
C PRO A 152 25.12 32.92 -5.45
N GLY A 153 24.04 32.25 -5.86
CA GLY A 153 24.11 31.01 -6.63
C GLY A 153 22.85 30.13 -6.65
N LEU A 154 21.83 30.43 -5.84
CA LEU A 154 20.60 29.63 -5.78
C LEU A 154 19.51 30.05 -6.78
N ASP A 155 19.76 31.07 -7.59
CA ASP A 155 18.89 31.47 -8.69
C ASP A 155 19.15 30.65 -9.96
N GLU A 156 20.24 29.86 -9.99
CA GLU A 156 20.44 28.90 -11.08
C GLU A 156 19.32 27.85 -10.97
N PRO A 157 18.42 27.76 -11.98
CA PRO A 157 17.45 26.68 -12.03
C PRO A 157 18.26 25.39 -11.90
N LEU A 158 18.00 24.63 -10.83
CA LEU A 158 18.57 23.30 -10.67
C LEU A 158 18.22 22.54 -11.95
N GLU A 159 19.16 22.44 -12.91
CA GLU A 159 18.93 21.65 -14.10
C GLU A 159 18.57 20.27 -13.56
N PRO A 160 17.38 19.73 -13.89
CA PRO A 160 17.02 18.41 -13.40
C PRO A 160 18.18 17.49 -13.77
N PRO A 161 18.65 16.63 -12.83
CA PRO A 161 19.77 15.75 -13.11
C PRO A 161 19.45 15.08 -14.43
N ARG A 162 20.29 15.30 -15.45
CA ARG A 162 20.06 14.78 -16.80
C ARG A 162 19.87 13.29 -16.64
N SER A 163 18.61 12.88 -16.60
CA SER A 163 18.20 11.52 -16.40
C SER A 163 18.81 10.79 -17.58
N MET A 164 19.87 10.04 -17.30
CA MET A 164 20.51 9.18 -18.30
C MET A 164 19.60 7.95 -18.49
N SER A 165 18.31 8.19 -18.71
CA SER A 165 17.25 7.23 -19.06
C SER A 165 17.18 7.00 -20.57
N GLY A 166 18.28 7.29 -21.27
CA GLY A 166 18.44 6.93 -22.66
C GLY A 166 18.78 5.45 -22.84
N PRO A 167 18.55 4.89 -24.05
CA PRO A 167 18.86 3.50 -24.40
C PRO A 167 20.32 3.08 -24.14
N VAL A 168 21.23 4.03 -23.95
CA VAL A 168 22.66 3.81 -23.68
C VAL A 168 22.90 2.97 -22.42
N PHE A 169 22.12 3.15 -21.34
CA PHE A 169 22.28 2.36 -20.12
C PHE A 169 21.96 0.87 -20.37
N PHE A 170 20.92 0.61 -21.16
CA PHE A 170 20.51 -0.75 -21.55
C PHE A 170 21.54 -1.42 -22.47
N PHE A 171 22.11 -0.68 -23.42
CA PHE A 171 23.10 -1.22 -24.36
C PHE A 171 24.49 -1.47 -23.74
N VAL A 172 24.83 -0.86 -22.60
CA VAL A 172 26.14 -1.06 -21.95
C VAL A 172 26.06 -2.08 -20.81
N ILE A 173 25.06 -2.02 -19.94
CA ILE A 173 25.04 -2.86 -18.74
C ILE A 173 24.60 -4.29 -19.05
N VAL A 174 23.61 -4.48 -19.91
CA VAL A 174 23.10 -5.81 -20.27
C VAL A 174 24.18 -6.74 -20.87
N PRO A 175 25.02 -6.32 -21.84
CA PRO A 175 26.05 -7.20 -22.37
C PRO A 175 27.15 -7.50 -21.35
N ILE A 176 27.50 -6.57 -20.45
CA ILE A 176 28.47 -6.81 -19.38
C ILE A 176 27.94 -7.87 -18.41
N ALA A 177 26.68 -7.75 -17.98
CA ALA A 177 26.06 -8.73 -17.10
C ALA A 177 25.99 -10.13 -17.74
N LEU A 178 25.61 -10.22 -19.02
CA LEU A 178 25.61 -11.49 -19.76
C LEU A 178 27.01 -12.09 -19.88
N ALA A 179 28.02 -11.28 -20.18
CA ALA A 179 29.41 -11.74 -20.24
C ALA A 179 29.87 -12.32 -18.89
N LEU A 180 29.51 -11.68 -17.78
CA LEU A 180 29.84 -12.17 -16.43
C LEU A 180 29.12 -13.50 -16.11
N ILE A 181 27.85 -13.66 -16.49
CA ILE A 181 27.10 -14.91 -16.29
C ILE A 181 27.72 -16.05 -17.09
N VAL A 182 28.10 -15.80 -18.35
CA VAL A 182 28.77 -16.80 -19.20
C VAL A 182 30.14 -17.17 -18.62
N LEU A 183 30.91 -16.18 -18.16
CA LEU A 183 32.23 -16.41 -17.56
C LEU A 183 32.14 -17.22 -16.26
N ALA A 184 31.17 -16.89 -15.39
CA ALA A 184 30.91 -17.62 -14.15
C ALA A 184 30.44 -19.06 -14.42
N SER A 185 29.55 -19.25 -15.39
CA SER A 185 29.07 -20.58 -15.80
C SER A 185 30.21 -21.44 -16.34
N TRP A 186 31.09 -20.86 -17.17
CA TRP A 186 32.27 -21.55 -17.70
C TRP A 186 33.25 -21.94 -16.60
N ALA A 187 33.52 -21.04 -15.65
CA ALA A 187 34.38 -21.33 -14.50
C ALA A 187 33.81 -22.46 -13.62
N PHE A 188 32.50 -22.47 -13.40
CA PHE A 188 31.82 -23.52 -12.64
C PHE A 188 31.93 -24.90 -13.30
N VAL A 189 31.68 -24.99 -14.62
CA VAL A 189 31.84 -26.25 -15.37
C VAL A 189 33.28 -26.75 -15.31
N ARG A 190 34.27 -25.84 -15.45
CA ARG A 190 35.69 -26.18 -15.35
C ARG A 190 36.06 -26.68 -13.95
N PHE A 191 35.51 -26.07 -12.90
CA PHE A 191 35.71 -26.52 -11.52
C PHE A 191 35.13 -27.92 -11.27
N MET A 192 34.01 -28.27 -11.89
CA MET A 192 33.39 -29.59 -11.76
C MET A 192 34.12 -30.73 -12.49
N MET A 193 35.02 -30.42 -13.43
CA MET A 193 35.77 -31.44 -14.20
C MET A 193 37.16 -31.76 -13.61
N ILE A 194 37.56 -31.07 -12.54
CA ILE A 194 38.82 -31.30 -11.82
C ILE A 194 38.52 -32.09 -10.54
#